data_AF-A0A662W5S3-F1
#
_entry.id   AF-A0A662W5S3-F1
#
_cell.length_a   1.000
_cell.length_b   1.000
_cell.length_c   1.000
_cell.angle_alpha   90.00
_cell.angle_beta   90.00
_cell.angle_gamma   90.00
#
_symmetry.space_group_name_H-M   'P 1'
#
loop_
_entity.id
_entity.type
_entity.pdbx_description
1 polymer ?
#
loop_
_entity_poly.entity_id
_entity_poly.type
_entity_poly.pdbx_seq_one_letter_code
_entity_poly.pdbx_strand_id
1 'polypeptide(L)'
;MTCVEETRDVSKLLPEEIDGMHKFIAMKGEKALEYIKKAHKGEIRNVEDIAVVHYYSNRSLVVLWITEYPDKKTAENETLRMVKSMKKFGGLWAEVERAKLNGINVFYVPVKEHYFFSKGRYAFYLIPHNVSGSELEHFVEELCKNI
;
A
#
# COMPACT_ATOMS: atom_id res chain seq x y z
N MET A 1 -4.33 35.52 -10.66
CA MET A 1 -5.05 34.24 -10.86
C MET A 1 -4.18 33.16 -10.25
N THR A 2 -4.34 32.90 -8.96
CA THR A 2 -3.60 31.85 -8.27
C THR A 2 -4.20 30.52 -8.70
N CYS A 3 -3.45 29.76 -9.51
CA CYS A 3 -3.74 28.36 -9.73
C CYS A 3 -3.70 27.69 -8.36
N VAL A 4 -4.86 27.39 -7.79
CA VAL A 4 -4.94 26.46 -6.67
C VAL A 4 -4.56 25.12 -7.31
N GLU A 5 -3.34 24.66 -7.09
CA GLU A 5 -3.01 23.26 -7.35
C GLU A 5 -4.06 22.47 -6.55
N GLU A 6 -4.95 21.78 -7.26
CA GLU A 6 -5.73 20.73 -6.63
C GLU A 6 -4.72 19.78 -6.01
N THR A 7 -4.63 19.84 -4.69
CA THR A 7 -3.76 18.96 -3.92
C THR A 7 -4.29 17.56 -4.18
N ARG A 8 -3.50 16.77 -4.92
CA ARG A 8 -3.79 15.35 -5.16
C ARG A 8 -3.95 14.70 -3.78
N ASP A 9 -5.01 13.91 -3.65
CA ASP A 9 -5.35 13.21 -2.42
C ASP A 9 -5.74 11.78 -2.77
N VAL A 10 -4.73 10.92 -2.79
CA VAL A 10 -4.84 9.50 -3.14
C VAL A 10 -5.78 8.74 -2.20
N SER A 11 -6.01 9.25 -0.98
CA SER A 11 -6.93 8.63 -0.03
C SER A 11 -8.41 8.75 -0.42
N LYS A 12 -8.75 9.67 -1.35
CA LYS A 12 -10.11 9.82 -1.90
C LYS A 12 -10.45 8.75 -2.94
N LEU A 13 -9.44 8.07 -3.50
CA LEU A 13 -9.65 6.95 -4.45
C LEU A 13 -10.11 5.68 -3.73
N LEU A 14 -9.92 5.64 -2.42
CA LEU A 14 -10.19 4.49 -1.59
C LEU A 14 -11.66 4.48 -1.12
N PRO A 15 -12.36 3.33 -1.14
CA PRO A 15 -13.73 3.23 -0.66
C PRO A 15 -13.83 3.59 0.83
N GLU A 16 -15.00 4.08 1.27
CA GLU A 16 -15.22 4.44 2.68
C GLU A 16 -15.35 3.21 3.60
N GLU A 17 -15.69 2.06 3.04
CA GLU A 17 -15.87 0.80 3.77
C GLU A 17 -15.52 -0.39 2.88
N ILE A 18 -14.90 -1.42 3.44
CA ILE A 18 -14.67 -2.72 2.81
C ILE A 18 -14.94 -3.78 3.87
N ASP A 19 -15.80 -4.75 3.60
CA ASP A 19 -16.09 -5.90 4.49
C ASP A 19 -16.42 -5.49 5.94
N GLY A 20 -17.20 -4.43 6.12
CA GLY A 20 -17.55 -3.91 7.45
C GLY A 20 -16.41 -3.20 8.18
N MET A 21 -15.26 -3.00 7.54
CA MET A 21 -14.16 -2.19 8.05
C MET A 21 -14.26 -0.77 7.50
N HIS A 22 -14.33 0.22 8.39
CA HIS A 22 -14.44 1.62 8.02
C HIS A 22 -13.07 2.23 7.74
N LYS A 23 -13.01 3.08 6.71
CA LYS A 23 -11.83 3.86 6.37
C LYS A 23 -11.57 4.94 7.42
N PHE A 24 -10.34 5.00 7.92
CA PHE A 24 -9.81 6.10 8.70
C PHE A 24 -8.47 6.54 8.11
N ILE A 25 -8.35 7.82 7.82
CA ILE A 25 -7.16 8.36 7.21
C ILE A 25 -6.20 8.79 8.33
N ALA A 26 -5.17 7.98 8.57
CA ALA A 26 -4.20 8.25 9.62
C ALA A 26 -3.26 9.40 9.23
N MET A 27 -2.76 9.39 7.99
CA MET A 27 -1.84 10.42 7.47
C MET A 27 -2.00 10.61 5.96
N LYS A 28 -1.64 11.80 5.45
CA LYS A 28 -1.62 12.13 4.01
C LYS A 28 -0.42 12.99 3.64
N GLY A 29 -0.09 13.03 2.36
CA GLY A 29 0.89 13.93 1.75
C GLY A 29 2.24 13.86 2.46
N GLU A 30 2.84 15.03 2.70
CA GLU A 30 4.18 15.14 3.29
C GLU A 30 4.31 14.44 4.65
N LYS A 31 3.29 14.52 5.51
CA LYS A 31 3.31 13.85 6.83
C LYS A 31 3.38 12.33 6.69
N ALA A 32 2.60 11.76 5.77
CA ALA A 32 2.66 10.33 5.46
C ALA A 32 4.03 9.96 4.86
N LEU A 33 4.56 10.77 3.94
CA LEU A 33 5.86 10.53 3.32
C LEU A 33 6.99 10.54 4.35
N GLU A 34 7.01 11.51 5.26
CA GLU A 34 8.01 11.60 6.33
C GLU A 34 7.94 10.41 7.28
N TYR A 35 6.73 9.99 7.67
CA TYR A 35 6.52 8.83 8.52
C TYR A 35 7.06 7.56 7.85
N ILE A 36 6.69 7.33 6.58
CA ILE A 36 7.10 6.13 5.84
C ILE A 36 8.61 6.14 5.60
N LYS A 37 9.24 7.27 5.29
CA LYS A 37 10.71 7.37 5.16
C LYS A 37 11.45 7.00 6.44
N LYS A 38 10.86 7.23 7.62
CA LYS A 38 11.45 6.82 8.91
C LYS A 38 11.24 5.32 9.18
N ALA A 39 10.10 4.77 8.79
CA ALA A 39 9.76 3.36 8.96
C ALA A 39 10.46 2.44 7.92
N HIS A 40 10.79 2.98 6.76
CA HIS A 40 11.32 2.24 5.62
C HIS A 40 12.85 2.37 5.54
N LYS A 41 13.57 1.23 5.43
CA LYS A 41 15.04 1.23 5.34
C LYS A 41 15.59 1.61 3.96
N GLY A 42 14.74 1.55 2.92
CA GLY A 42 15.09 1.93 1.55
C GLY A 42 14.67 3.35 1.22
N GLU A 43 15.33 3.95 0.25
CA GLU A 43 14.92 5.25 -0.28
C GLU A 43 13.58 5.15 -1.01
N ILE A 44 12.75 6.19 -0.93
CA ILE A 44 11.47 6.32 -1.64
C ILE A 44 11.59 7.53 -2.56
N ARG A 45 11.35 7.35 -3.86
CA ARG A 45 11.59 8.35 -4.91
C ARG A 45 10.34 8.57 -5.75
N ASN A 46 10.28 9.69 -6.47
CA ASN A 46 9.25 9.96 -7.49
C ASN A 46 7.81 9.83 -6.98
N VAL A 47 7.55 10.19 -5.71
CA VAL A 47 6.21 10.15 -5.12
C VAL A 47 5.46 11.41 -5.51
N GLU A 48 4.28 11.25 -6.10
CA GLU A 48 3.36 12.35 -6.42
C GLU A 48 2.43 12.64 -5.23
N ASP A 49 1.90 11.60 -4.59
CA ASP A 49 1.13 11.69 -3.35
C ASP A 49 1.18 10.36 -2.58
N ILE A 50 0.87 10.39 -1.29
CA ILE A 50 0.91 9.21 -0.42
C ILE A 50 -0.04 9.35 0.77
N ALA A 51 -0.65 8.24 1.17
CA ALA A 51 -1.49 8.19 2.35
C ALA A 51 -1.27 6.90 3.17
N VAL A 52 -1.45 7.04 4.49
CA VAL A 52 -1.57 5.91 5.42
C VAL A 52 -3.02 5.87 5.87
N VAL A 53 -3.68 4.75 5.58
CA VAL A 53 -5.11 4.54 5.80
C VAL A 53 -5.30 3.27 6.61
N HIS A 54 -6.15 3.34 7.62
CA HIS A 54 -6.58 2.19 8.39
C HIS A 54 -7.99 1.82 7.98
N TYR A 55 -8.20 0.56 7.61
CA TYR A 55 -9.53 -0.02 7.57
C TYR A 55 -9.71 -0.83 8.83
N TYR A 56 -10.70 -0.50 9.66
CA TYR A 56 -10.85 -1.14 10.96
C TYR A 56 -12.31 -1.47 11.28
N SER A 57 -12.48 -2.56 12.01
CA SER A 57 -13.72 -2.97 12.65
C SER A 57 -13.45 -3.28 14.13
N ASN A 58 -14.44 -3.81 14.85
CA ASN A 58 -14.24 -4.26 16.22
C ASN A 58 -13.28 -5.45 16.36
N ARG A 59 -12.93 -6.14 15.26
CA ARG A 59 -12.14 -7.38 15.29
C ARG A 59 -10.89 -7.34 14.42
N SER A 60 -10.89 -6.52 13.39
CA SER A 60 -9.92 -6.58 12.29
C SER A 60 -9.38 -5.19 11.97
N LEU A 61 -8.15 -5.16 11.48
CA LEU A 61 -7.48 -3.95 11.03
C LEU A 61 -6.64 -4.27 9.79
N VAL A 62 -6.71 -3.41 8.77
CA VAL A 62 -5.73 -3.37 7.68
C VAL A 62 -5.08 -2.00 7.68
N VAL A 63 -3.77 -1.95 7.91
CA VAL A 63 -2.97 -0.76 7.66
C VAL A 63 -2.56 -0.78 6.19
N LEU A 64 -3.03 0.20 5.44
CA LEU A 64 -2.75 0.40 4.03
C LEU A 64 -1.87 1.62 3.85
N TRP A 65 -0.75 1.46 3.16
CA TRP A 65 -0.03 2.58 2.55
C TRP A 65 -0.32 2.56 1.06
N ILE A 66 -0.77 3.68 0.53
CA ILE A 66 -0.98 3.87 -0.90
C ILE A 66 -0.09 5.02 -1.37
N THR A 67 0.72 4.75 -2.39
CA THR A 67 1.65 5.71 -2.97
C THR A 67 1.30 5.90 -4.43
N GLU A 68 1.08 7.14 -4.85
CA GLU A 68 0.90 7.54 -6.23
C GLU A 68 2.24 7.92 -6.88
N TYR A 69 2.47 7.41 -8.09
CA TYR A 69 3.64 7.70 -8.92
C TYR A 69 3.21 8.41 -10.22
N PRO A 70 4.16 9.00 -10.98
CA PRO A 70 3.86 9.67 -12.24
C PRO A 70 3.15 8.77 -13.26
N ASP A 71 3.52 7.50 -13.28
CA ASP A 71 3.03 6.52 -14.24
C ASP A 71 3.15 5.07 -13.73
N LYS A 72 2.50 4.16 -14.45
CA LYS A 72 2.48 2.72 -14.14
C LYS A 72 3.87 2.09 -14.07
N LYS A 73 4.74 2.43 -15.03
CA LYS A 73 6.08 1.87 -15.12
C LYS A 73 6.92 2.29 -13.91
N THR A 74 6.75 3.52 -13.43
CA THR A 74 7.40 4.01 -12.22
C THR A 74 6.92 3.25 -10.98
N ALA A 75 5.61 3.08 -10.81
CA ALA A 75 5.05 2.30 -9.69
C ALA A 75 5.55 0.84 -9.67
N GLU A 76 5.56 0.18 -10.82
CA GLU A 76 6.08 -1.19 -10.97
C GLU A 76 7.58 -1.28 -10.63
N ASN A 77 8.38 -0.35 -11.17
CA ASN A 77 9.82 -0.34 -10.93
C ASN A 77 10.16 -0.09 -9.46
N GLU A 78 9.45 0.83 -8.79
CA GLU A 78 9.64 1.12 -7.38
C GLU A 78 9.23 -0.06 -6.50
N THR A 79 8.12 -0.73 -6.84
CA THR A 79 7.70 -1.99 -6.20
C THR A 79 8.79 -3.06 -6.32
N LEU A 80 9.32 -3.29 -7.53
CA LEU A 80 10.39 -4.26 -7.76
C LEU A 80 11.71 -3.87 -7.08
N ARG A 81 12.02 -2.58 -7.01
CA ARG A 81 13.19 -2.06 -6.29
C ARG A 81 13.09 -2.32 -4.80
N MET A 82 11.89 -2.22 -4.23
CA MET A 82 11.62 -2.59 -2.83
C MET A 82 11.89 -4.08 -2.60
N VAL A 83 11.39 -4.98 -3.45
CA VAL A 83 11.70 -6.43 -3.37
C VAL A 83 13.20 -6.70 -3.41
N LYS A 84 13.91 -6.09 -4.36
CA LYS A 84 15.37 -6.25 -4.48
C LYS A 84 16.09 -5.76 -3.23
N SER A 85 15.64 -4.64 -2.67
CA SER A 85 16.19 -4.07 -1.43
C SER A 85 15.93 -4.97 -0.23
N MET A 86 14.73 -5.54 -0.09
CA MET A 86 14.38 -6.49 0.97
C MET A 86 15.28 -7.73 0.93
N LYS A 87 15.48 -8.30 -0.27
CA LYS A 87 16.41 -9.44 -0.48
C LYS A 87 17.86 -9.09 -0.16
N LYS A 88 18.31 -7.90 -0.54
CA LYS A 88 19.67 -7.43 -0.25
C LYS A 88 19.88 -7.14 1.24
N PHE A 89 18.88 -6.59 1.92
CA PHE A 89 18.95 -6.24 3.34
C PHE A 89 19.05 -7.48 4.24
N GLY A 90 18.40 -8.58 3.85
CA GLY A 90 18.51 -9.85 4.58
C GLY A 90 17.54 -9.98 5.76
N GLY A 91 17.76 -11.02 6.56
CA GLY A 91 16.88 -11.40 7.66
C GLY A 91 15.49 -11.81 7.17
N LEU A 92 14.46 -11.57 7.99
CA LEU A 92 13.07 -11.93 7.70
C LEU A 92 12.52 -11.32 6.40
N TRP A 93 13.12 -10.21 5.93
CA TRP A 93 12.71 -9.54 4.69
C TRP A 93 13.19 -10.25 3.43
N ALA A 94 14.26 -11.06 3.52
CA ALA A 94 14.77 -11.80 2.36
C ALA A 94 13.87 -12.95 1.92
N GLU A 95 12.96 -13.38 2.80
CA GLU A 95 11.92 -14.37 2.54
C GLU A 95 10.78 -13.83 1.66
N VAL A 96 10.89 -12.58 1.19
CA VAL A 96 9.92 -12.01 0.26
C VAL A 96 9.75 -12.88 -0.99
N GLU A 97 8.52 -13.29 -1.22
CA GLU A 97 8.14 -14.17 -2.31
C GLU A 97 6.96 -13.62 -3.11
N ARG A 98 6.66 -14.26 -4.23
CA ARG A 98 5.46 -13.94 -5.02
C ARG A 98 4.30 -14.77 -4.50
N ALA A 99 3.16 -14.11 -4.32
CA ALA A 99 1.90 -14.74 -4.00
C ALA A 99 0.80 -14.22 -4.93
N LYS A 100 -0.42 -14.73 -4.75
CA LYS A 100 -1.62 -14.22 -5.40
C LYS A 100 -2.70 -14.00 -4.37
N LEU A 101 -3.42 -12.89 -4.49
CA LEU A 101 -4.66 -12.63 -3.77
C LEU A 101 -5.74 -12.41 -4.82
N ASN A 102 -6.69 -13.34 -4.93
CA ASN A 102 -7.76 -13.29 -5.94
C ASN A 102 -7.28 -12.98 -7.38
N GLY A 103 -6.21 -13.65 -7.82
CA GLY A 103 -5.62 -13.45 -9.16
C GLY A 103 -4.72 -12.22 -9.31
N ILE A 104 -4.67 -11.32 -8.32
CA ILE A 104 -3.76 -10.17 -8.29
C ILE A 104 -2.38 -10.66 -7.83
N ASN A 105 -1.35 -10.39 -8.64
CA ASN A 105 0.03 -10.74 -8.29
C ASN A 105 0.52 -9.79 -7.20
N VAL A 106 0.91 -10.37 -6.07
CA VAL A 106 1.45 -9.62 -4.93
C VAL A 106 2.82 -10.17 -4.53
N PHE A 107 3.58 -9.35 -3.81
CA PHE A 107 4.70 -9.82 -3.03
C PHE A 107 4.26 -9.98 -1.58
N TYR A 108 4.76 -11.04 -0.93
CA TYR A 108 4.39 -11.42 0.43
C TYR A 108 5.65 -11.65 1.26
N VAL A 109 5.65 -11.21 2.51
CA VAL A 109 6.72 -11.47 3.49
C VAL A 109 6.13 -12.36 4.60
N PRO A 110 6.31 -13.70 4.55
CA PRO A 110 5.59 -14.63 5.40
C PRO A 110 5.67 -14.36 6.90
N VAL A 111 6.89 -14.17 7.42
CA VAL A 111 7.10 -13.96 8.86
C VAL A 111 6.55 -12.63 9.36
N LYS A 112 6.30 -11.67 8.45
CA LYS A 112 5.70 -10.38 8.79
C LYS A 112 4.22 -10.30 8.49
N GLU A 113 3.71 -11.22 7.68
CA GLU A 113 2.37 -11.17 7.11
C GLU A 113 2.11 -9.88 6.30
N HIS A 114 3.15 -9.29 5.70
CA HIS A 114 3.03 -8.05 4.92
C HIS A 114 2.87 -8.36 3.43
N TYR A 115 1.98 -7.62 2.77
CA TYR A 115 1.74 -7.75 1.34
C TYR A 115 2.01 -6.44 0.64
N PHE A 116 2.49 -6.49 -0.60
CA PHE A 116 2.64 -5.28 -1.39
C PHE A 116 2.65 -5.56 -2.89
N PHE A 117 2.14 -4.62 -3.66
CA PHE A 117 2.00 -4.74 -5.11
C PHE A 117 1.81 -3.36 -5.73
N SER A 118 1.74 -3.31 -7.06
CA SER A 118 1.32 -2.12 -7.79
C SER A 118 0.19 -2.43 -8.75
N LYS A 119 -0.69 -1.45 -8.95
CA LYS A 119 -1.76 -1.45 -9.95
C LYS A 119 -1.91 -0.04 -10.51
N GLY A 120 -1.96 0.08 -11.83
CA GLY A 120 -1.92 1.39 -12.49
C GLY A 120 -0.67 2.14 -12.05
N ARG A 121 -0.82 3.42 -11.69
CA ARG A 121 0.27 4.26 -11.18
C ARG A 121 0.44 4.22 -9.65
N TYR A 122 -0.18 3.25 -8.98
CA TYR A 122 -0.22 3.16 -7.52
C TYR A 122 0.55 1.96 -7.02
N ALA A 123 1.27 2.13 -5.91
CA ALA A 123 1.81 1.03 -5.12
C ALA A 123 1.05 0.94 -3.79
N PHE A 124 0.83 -0.29 -3.35
CA PHE A 124 0.10 -0.63 -2.13
C PHE A 124 1.01 -1.43 -1.22
N TYR A 125 0.99 -1.08 0.07
CA TYR A 125 1.59 -1.86 1.15
C TYR A 125 0.51 -2.16 2.18
N LEU A 126 0.30 -3.43 2.50
CA LEU A 126 -0.80 -3.92 3.33
C LEU A 126 -0.23 -4.68 4.53
N ILE A 127 -0.74 -4.34 5.71
CA ILE A 127 -0.46 -5.03 6.97
C ILE A 127 -1.81 -5.42 7.58
N PRO A 128 -2.30 -6.64 7.30
CA PRO A 128 -3.52 -7.16 7.91
C PRO A 128 -3.26 -7.57 9.36
N HIS A 129 -4.27 -7.40 10.21
CA HIS A 129 -4.32 -7.85 11.59
C HIS A 129 -5.69 -8.48 11.85
N ASN A 130 -5.70 -9.76 12.22
CA ASN A 130 -6.93 -10.54 12.40
C ASN A 130 -7.86 -10.50 11.18
N VAL A 131 -7.30 -10.66 9.99
CA VAL A 131 -8.04 -10.75 8.72
C VAL A 131 -7.76 -12.13 8.14
N SER A 132 -8.81 -12.88 7.81
CA SER A 132 -8.67 -14.19 7.17
C SER A 132 -8.17 -14.06 5.73
N GLY A 133 -7.67 -15.16 5.16
CA GLY A 133 -7.20 -15.16 3.76
C GLY A 133 -8.29 -14.73 2.76
N SER A 134 -9.51 -15.22 2.92
CA SER A 134 -10.64 -14.85 2.04
C SER A 134 -11.07 -13.40 2.19
N GLU A 135 -11.07 -12.87 3.41
CA GLU A 135 -11.37 -11.45 3.66
C GLU A 135 -10.27 -10.57 3.04
N LEU A 136 -9.00 -10.95 3.16
CA LEU A 136 -7.90 -10.20 2.55
C LEU A 136 -7.95 -10.23 1.02
N GLU A 137 -8.32 -11.38 0.43
CA GLU A 137 -8.52 -11.52 -1.01
C GLU A 137 -9.61 -10.60 -1.55
N HIS A 138 -10.78 -10.57 -0.89
CA HIS A 138 -11.88 -9.67 -1.25
C HIS A 138 -11.51 -8.21 -1.00
N PHE A 139 -10.81 -7.92 0.10
CA PHE A 139 -10.32 -6.57 0.40
C PHE A 139 -9.44 -6.01 -0.73
N VAL A 140 -8.49 -6.82 -1.22
CA VAL A 140 -7.61 -6.41 -2.32
C VAL A 140 -8.37 -6.26 -3.64
N GLU A 141 -9.40 -7.07 -3.87
CA GLU A 141 -10.29 -6.92 -5.02
C GLU A 141 -11.03 -5.57 -4.99
N GLU A 142 -11.69 -5.24 -3.87
CA GLU A 142 -12.43 -3.99 -3.67
C GLU A 142 -11.52 -2.76 -3.79
N LEU A 143 -10.33 -2.83 -3.18
CA LEU A 143 -9.30 -1.79 -3.30
C LEU A 143 -8.97 -1.48 -4.77
N CYS A 144 -8.93 -2.51 -5.59
CA CYS A 144 -8.55 -2.43 -6.99
C CYS A 144 -9.71 -2.02 -7.91
N LYS A 145 -10.98 -2.03 -7.48
CA LYS A 145 -12.12 -1.65 -8.35
C LYS A 145 -12.13 -0.17 -8.72
N ASN A 146 -11.61 0.68 -7.82
CA ASN A 146 -11.62 2.13 -7.96
C ASN A 146 -10.31 2.71 -8.53
N ILE A 147 -9.41 1.85 -9.01
CA ILE A 147 -8.02 2.17 -9.40
C ILE A 147 -7.63 1.55 -10.76
#